data_AF-A0A0F3N2X9-F1
#
_entry.id   AF-A0A0F3N2X9-F1
#
_cell.length_a   1.000
_cell.length_b   1.000
_cell.length_c   1.000
_cell.angle_alpha   90.00
_cell.angle_beta   90.00
_cell.angle_gamma   90.00
#
_symmetry.space_group_name_H-M   'P 1'
#
loop_
_entity.id
_entity.type
_entity.pdbx_description
1 polymer ?
#
loop_
_entity_poly.entity_id
_entity_poly.type
_entity_poly.pdbx_seq_one_letter_code
_entity_poly.pdbx_strand_id
1 'polypeptide(L)'
;MQLVMRRPEINHFIAISPPVNTIHKYDFSFLSPCPIPGFILQGDNDSIVSADDVKDLANRLSKQQSHIKVDYKIINGADHFFRYKTEEFSKAINAYLITIQSNYHHHNNNVNEEISKSPKKLFLY
;
A
#
# COMPACT_ATOMS: atom_id res chain seq x y z
N MET A 1 2.46 8.08 6.69
CA MET A 1 3.18 7.68 5.45
C MET A 1 4.56 8.30 5.26
N GLN A 2 5.02 9.28 6.05
CA GLN A 2 6.33 9.91 5.88
C GLN A 2 7.55 8.99 6.08
N LEU A 3 7.39 7.86 6.78
CA LEU A 3 8.47 6.89 7.00
C LEU A 3 8.85 6.13 5.72
N VAL A 4 7.88 5.92 4.81
CA VAL A 4 8.08 5.23 3.53
C VAL A 4 9.20 5.87 2.70
N MET A 5 9.35 7.20 2.76
CA MET A 5 10.40 7.93 2.04
C MET A 5 11.76 7.89 2.71
N ARG A 6 11.83 7.52 4.00
CA ARG A 6 13.05 7.61 4.80
C ARG A 6 13.66 6.26 5.14
N ARG A 7 12.91 5.18 4.95
CA ARG A 7 13.26 3.82 5.37
C ARG A 7 13.15 2.87 4.16
N PRO A 8 14.23 2.67 3.39
CA PRO A 8 14.23 1.80 2.22
C PRO A 8 13.94 0.32 2.54
N GLU A 9 14.02 -0.06 3.83
CA GLU A 9 13.62 -1.39 4.31
C GLU A 9 12.10 -1.63 4.35
N ILE A 10 11.28 -0.58 4.17
CA ILE A 10 9.82 -0.70 4.12
C ILE A 10 9.40 -1.01 2.68
N ASN A 11 8.81 -2.19 2.46
CA ASN A 11 8.51 -2.66 1.10
C ASN A 11 7.04 -2.45 0.69
N HIS A 12 6.13 -2.29 1.65
CA HIS A 12 4.70 -2.09 1.42
C HIS A 12 4.11 -1.12 2.46
N PHE A 13 3.02 -0.43 2.12
CA PHE A 13 2.23 0.33 3.09
C PHE A 13 0.74 -0.01 3.04
N ILE A 14 0.06 0.19 4.16
CA ILE A 14 -1.40 0.20 4.24
C ILE A 14 -1.81 1.54 4.87
N ALA A 15 -2.70 2.26 4.21
CA ALA A 15 -3.29 3.51 4.70
C ALA A 15 -4.80 3.34 4.84
N ILE A 16 -5.33 3.58 6.04
CA ILE A 16 -6.76 3.46 6.35
C ILE A 16 -7.25 4.86 6.66
N SER A 17 -8.31 5.29 5.98
CA SER A 17 -8.88 6.64 6.08
C SER A 17 -7.81 7.74 6.19
N PRO A 18 -6.86 7.83 5.23
CA PRO A 18 -5.77 8.77 5.32
C PRO A 18 -6.33 10.20 5.38
N PRO A 19 -5.84 11.08 6.27
CA PRO A 19 -6.42 12.40 6.52
C PRO A 19 -6.07 13.43 5.44
N VAL A 20 -6.42 13.14 4.19
CA VAL A 20 -6.21 14.01 3.02
C VAL A 20 -7.08 15.25 3.15
N ASN A 21 -6.51 16.43 2.90
CA ASN A 21 -7.23 17.71 2.83
C ASN A 21 -8.08 18.07 4.07
N THR A 22 -7.81 17.45 5.23
CA THR A 22 -8.44 17.84 6.50
C THR A 22 -7.95 19.23 6.96
N ILE A 23 -8.78 19.95 7.72
CA ILE A 23 -8.61 21.35 8.18
C ILE A 23 -7.21 21.66 8.78
N HIS A 24 -6.46 20.63 9.20
CA HIS A 24 -5.05 20.72 9.59
C HIS A 24 -4.13 19.89 8.66
N LYS A 25 -3.86 20.43 7.45
CA LYS A 25 -2.70 20.19 6.56
C LYS A 25 -1.94 18.85 6.76
N TYR A 26 -2.40 17.79 6.09
CA TYR A 26 -1.52 16.70 5.65
C TYR A 26 -1.42 16.72 4.14
N ASP A 27 -0.36 17.37 3.64
CA ASP A 27 -0.01 17.35 2.23
C ASP A 27 0.71 16.04 1.90
N PHE A 28 0.12 15.22 1.03
CA PHE A 28 0.70 13.96 0.55
C PHE A 28 1.53 14.14 -0.73
N SER A 29 1.79 15.38 -1.17
CA SER A 29 2.63 15.66 -2.35
C SER A 29 4.05 15.09 -2.22
N PHE A 30 4.56 14.87 -1.00
CA PHE A 30 5.84 14.18 -0.77
C PHE A 30 5.86 12.73 -1.27
N LEU A 31 4.69 12.12 -1.50
CA LEU A 31 4.55 10.77 -2.07
C LEU A 31 4.60 10.75 -3.59
N SER A 32 5.09 11.81 -4.23
CA SER A 32 5.12 11.96 -5.68
C SER A 32 6.56 12.08 -6.18
N PRO A 33 7.17 11.01 -6.74
CA PRO A 33 6.61 9.67 -6.96
C PRO A 33 6.61 8.78 -5.71
N CYS A 34 5.63 7.88 -5.61
CA CYS A 34 5.57 6.90 -4.52
C CYS A 34 6.66 5.85 -4.74
N PRO A 35 7.48 5.46 -3.76
CA PRO A 35 8.62 4.57 -3.96
C PRO A 35 8.29 3.08 -3.81
N ILE A 36 7.12 2.75 -3.25
CA ILE A 36 6.73 1.38 -2.92
C ILE A 36 5.24 1.12 -3.20
N PRO A 37 4.85 -0.14 -3.47
CA PRO A 37 3.44 -0.51 -3.58
C PRO A 37 2.71 -0.34 -2.25
N GLY A 38 1.38 -0.26 -2.31
CA GLY A 38 0.57 -0.12 -1.10
C GLY A 38 -0.92 -0.31 -1.31
N PHE A 39 -1.66 -0.19 -0.21
CA PHE A 39 -3.10 -0.30 -0.17
C PHE A 39 -3.72 0.88 0.57
N ILE A 40 -4.77 1.44 0.00
CA ILE A 40 -5.56 2.52 0.58
C ILE A 40 -6.99 2.01 0.76
N LEU A 41 -7.50 2.08 1.99
CA LEU A 41 -8.85 1.68 2.37
C LEU A 41 -9.61 2.89 2.90
N GLN A 42 -10.82 3.11 2.37
CA GLN A 42 -11.68 4.24 2.71
C GLN A 42 -13.12 3.81 2.97
N GLY A 43 -13.81 4.49 3.88
CA GLY A 43 -15.27 4.41 4.01
C GLY A 43 -15.96 5.46 3.14
N ASP A 44 -17.08 5.11 2.50
CA ASP A 44 -17.88 6.05 1.70
C ASP A 44 -18.65 7.07 2.54
N ASN A 45 -19.01 6.71 3.77
CA ASN A 45 -19.72 7.55 4.74
C ASN A 45 -18.76 8.14 5.79
N ASP A 46 -17.49 8.30 5.44
CA ASP A 46 -16.50 8.97 6.28
C ASP A 46 -16.83 10.47 6.37
N SER A 47 -17.17 10.92 7.59
CA SER A 47 -17.53 12.32 7.88
C SER A 47 -16.34 13.20 8.21
N ILE A 48 -15.14 12.62 8.36
CA ILE A 48 -13.91 13.32 8.71
C ILE A 48 -13.08 13.59 7.45
N VAL A 49 -13.03 12.61 6.53
CA VAL A 49 -12.27 12.69 5.28
C VAL A 49 -13.18 12.32 4.12
N SER A 50 -13.22 13.15 3.08
CA SER A 50 -13.99 12.84 1.87
C SER A 50 -13.39 11.64 1.12
N ALA A 51 -14.26 10.70 0.71
CA ALA A 51 -13.84 9.57 -0.11
C ALA A 51 -13.29 10.01 -1.49
N ASP A 52 -13.74 11.15 -2.00
CA ASP A 52 -13.24 11.71 -3.27
C ASP A 52 -11.80 12.24 -3.12
N ASP A 53 -11.48 12.93 -2.02
CA ASP A 53 -10.12 13.41 -1.74
C ASP A 53 -9.12 12.25 -1.66
N VAL A 54 -9.53 11.16 -1.00
CA VAL A 54 -8.70 9.95 -0.87
C VAL A 54 -8.56 9.23 -2.22
N LYS A 55 -9.63 9.18 -3.02
CA LYS A 55 -9.59 8.64 -4.37
C LYS A 55 -8.63 9.42 -5.28
N ASP A 56 -8.63 10.74 -5.18
CA ASP A 56 -7.71 11.59 -5.94
C ASP A 56 -6.26 11.42 -5.49
N LEU A 57 -6.01 11.22 -4.20
CA LEU A 57 -4.70 10.78 -3.72
C LEU A 57 -4.31 9.45 -4.35
N ALA A 58 -5.15 8.42 -4.25
CA ALA A 58 -4.84 7.09 -4.79
C ALA A 58 -4.56 7.12 -6.29
N ASN A 59 -5.36 7.86 -7.06
CA ASN A 59 -5.17 8.06 -8.50
C ASN A 59 -3.84 8.74 -8.81
N ARG A 60 -3.44 9.76 -8.04
CA ARG A 60 -2.14 10.42 -8.21
C ARG A 60 -1.00 9.43 -7.97
N LEU A 61 -1.04 8.66 -6.89
CA LEU A 61 0.00 7.69 -6.56
C LEU A 61 0.09 6.57 -7.62
N SER A 62 -1.05 6.07 -8.08
CA SER A 62 -1.08 4.98 -9.08
C SER A 62 -0.62 5.41 -10.47
N LYS A 63 -0.73 6.70 -10.84
CA LYS A 63 -0.36 7.20 -12.17
C LYS A 63 1.12 7.53 -12.33
N GLN A 64 1.87 7.60 -11.23
CA GLN A 64 3.24 8.13 -11.23
C GLN A 64 4.29 7.15 -11.73
N GLN A 65 4.14 5.87 -11.44
CA GLN A 65 5.12 4.84 -11.81
C GLN A 65 4.41 3.56 -12.24
N SER A 66 4.64 3.15 -13.49
CA SER A 66 3.99 1.98 -14.09
C SER A 66 4.30 0.65 -13.40
N HIS A 67 5.39 0.58 -12.63
CA HIS A 67 5.82 -0.63 -11.92
C HIS A 67 5.34 -0.67 -10.46
N ILE A 68 4.70 0.39 -9.95
CA ILE A 68 4.23 0.48 -8.57
C ILE A 68 2.72 0.43 -8.53
N LYS A 69 2.21 -0.57 -7.82
CA LYS A 69 0.77 -0.81 -7.67
C LYS A 69 0.27 -0.26 -6.34
N VAL A 70 -0.61 0.73 -6.41
CA VAL A 70 -1.35 1.24 -5.25
C VAL A 70 -2.80 0.84 -5.42
N ASP A 71 -3.24 -0.13 -4.61
CA ASP A 71 -4.61 -0.62 -4.60
C ASP A 71 -5.49 0.33 -3.79
N TYR A 72 -6.67 0.69 -4.31
CA TYR A 72 -7.66 1.50 -3.61
C TYR A 72 -8.97 0.75 -3.46
N LYS A 73 -9.52 0.73 -2.24
CA LYS A 73 -10.80 0.07 -1.95
C LYS A 73 -11.68 0.95 -1.08
N ILE A 74 -12.97 0.94 -1.40
CA ILE A 74 -14.03 1.56 -0.60
C ILE A 74 -14.85 0.46 0.09
N ILE A 75 -15.23 0.69 1.35
CA ILE A 75 -16.22 -0.12 2.06
C ILE A 75 -17.52 0.68 2.15
N ASN A 76 -18.57 0.16 1.53
CA ASN A 76 -19.86 0.82 1.47
C ASN A 76 -20.57 0.83 2.85
N GLY A 77 -21.16 1.97 3.19
CA GLY A 77 -21.75 2.26 4.49
C GLY A 77 -20.76 2.39 5.65
N ALA A 78 -19.46 2.48 5.39
CA ALA A 78 -18.45 2.60 6.46
C ALA A 78 -18.17 4.06 6.79
N ASP A 79 -18.13 4.36 8.09
CA ASP A 79 -17.62 5.63 8.63
C ASP A 79 -16.09 5.59 8.77
N HIS A 80 -15.50 6.70 9.20
CA HIS A 80 -14.06 6.83 9.45
C HIS A 80 -13.50 5.73 10.37
N PHE A 81 -14.33 5.23 11.29
CA PHE A 81 -13.94 4.29 12.33
C PHE A 81 -14.29 2.83 11.99
N PHE A 82 -15.01 2.58 10.90
CA PHE A 82 -15.47 1.25 10.47
C PHE A 82 -16.26 0.47 11.56
N ARG A 83 -16.97 1.16 12.46
CA ARG A 83 -17.56 0.56 13.69
C ARG A 83 -18.56 -0.56 13.41
N TYR A 84 -19.35 -0.42 12.36
CA TYR A 84 -20.35 -1.41 11.93
C TYR A 84 -19.92 -2.20 10.70
N LYS A 85 -18.63 -2.09 10.34
CA LYS A 85 -18.04 -2.65 9.12
C LYS A 85 -16.72 -3.36 9.42
N THR A 86 -16.52 -3.78 10.66
CA THR A 86 -15.26 -4.38 11.13
C THR A 86 -14.97 -5.71 10.44
N GLU A 87 -15.99 -6.50 10.10
CA GLU A 87 -15.80 -7.73 9.33
C GLU A 87 -15.34 -7.46 7.90
N GLU A 88 -16.00 -6.55 7.19
CA GLU A 88 -15.61 -6.15 5.84
C GLU A 88 -14.22 -5.50 5.82
N PHE A 89 -13.92 -4.70 6.83
CA PHE A 89 -12.60 -4.12 7.07
C PHE A 89 -11.54 -5.22 7.22
N SER A 90 -11.75 -6.17 8.14
CA SER A 90 -10.82 -7.27 8.38
C SER A 90 -10.61 -8.12 7.13
N LYS A 91 -11.70 -8.44 6.41
CA LYS A 91 -11.65 -9.18 5.14
C LYS A 91 -10.83 -8.42 4.08
N ALA A 92 -10.99 -7.11 3.98
CA ALA A 92 -10.25 -6.28 3.03
C ALA A 92 -8.75 -6.26 3.34
N ILE A 93 -8.36 -6.05 4.59
CA ILE A 93 -6.96 -6.05 5.01
C ILE A 93 -6.33 -7.43 4.83
N ASN A 94 -7.01 -8.49 5.27
CA ASN A 94 -6.50 -9.87 5.14
C ASN A 94 -6.30 -10.27 3.68
N ALA A 95 -7.21 -9.91 2.78
CA ALA A 95 -7.06 -10.19 1.36
C ALA A 95 -5.80 -9.54 0.78
N TYR A 96 -5.51 -8.29 1.18
CA TYR A 96 -4.29 -7.59 0.76
C TYR A 96 -3.02 -8.24 1.34
N LEU A 97 -3.03 -8.60 2.63
CA LEU A 97 -1.90 -9.27 3.26
C LEU A 97 -1.60 -10.64 2.64
N ILE A 98 -2.62 -11.43 2.33
CA ILE A 98 -2.47 -12.72 1.63
C ILE A 98 -1.84 -12.50 0.25
N THR A 99 -2.29 -11.48 -0.49
CA THR A 99 -1.72 -11.13 -1.80
C THR A 99 -0.23 -10.83 -1.70
N ILE A 100 0.15 -10.04 -0.69
CA ILE A 100 1.56 -9.74 -0.41
C ILE A 100 2.34 -11.02 -0.09
N GLN A 101 1.83 -11.85 0.83
CA GLN A 101 2.51 -13.06 1.29
C GLN A 101 2.70 -14.08 0.15
N SER A 102 1.71 -14.26 -0.71
CA SER A 102 1.81 -15.13 -1.90
C SER A 102 2.90 -14.64 -2.87
N ASN A 103 3.01 -13.32 -3.07
CA ASN A 103 4.06 -12.74 -3.92
C ASN A 103 5.47 -12.94 -3.33
N TYR A 104 5.63 -12.84 -2.00
CA TYR A 104 6.90 -13.13 -1.34
C TYR A 104 7.33 -14.59 -1.51
N HIS A 105 6.41 -15.54 -1.39
CA HIS A 105 6.73 -16.96 -1.62
C HIS A 105 7.18 -17.23 -3.05
N HIS A 106 6.52 -16.61 -4.04
CA HIS A 106 6.92 -16.77 -5.43
C HIS A 106 8.31 -16.18 -5.71
N HIS A 107 8.61 -15.00 -5.15
CA HIS A 107 9.92 -14.36 -5.31
C HIS A 107 11.06 -15.21 -4.70
N ASN A 108 10.86 -15.76 -3.50
CA ASN A 108 11.88 -16.60 -2.84
C ASN A 108 12.13 -17.91 -3.60
N ASN A 109 11.10 -18.53 -4.19
CA ASN A 109 11.27 -19.74 -4.99
C ASN A 109 12.09 -19.47 -6.26
N ASN A 110 11.83 -18.34 -6.95
CA ASN A 110 12.58 -17.96 -8.14
C ASN A 110 14.05 -17.59 -7.81
N VAL A 111 14.30 -16.90 -6.70
CA VAL A 111 15.66 -16.58 -6.24
C VAL A 111 16.44 -17.85 -5.90
N ASN A 112 15.81 -18.83 -5.22
CA ASN A 112 16.45 -20.11 -4.92
C ASN A 112 16.79 -20.91 -6.19
N GLU A 113 15.93 -20.87 -7.21
CA GLU A 113 16.22 -21.47 -8.51
C GLU A 113 17.36 -20.76 -9.27
N GLU A 114 17.42 -19.43 -9.26
CA GLU A 114 18.52 -18.67 -9.89
C GLU A 114 19.86 -18.89 -9.18
N ILE A 115 19.88 -18.94 -7.84
CA ILE A 115 21.09 -19.25 -7.06
C ILE A 115 21.59 -20.66 -7.40
N SER A 116 20.69 -21.63 -7.59
CA SER A 116 21.05 -23.00 -7.99
C SER A 116 21.66 -23.10 -9.40
N LYS A 117 21.35 -22.15 -10.28
CA LYS A 117 21.81 -22.11 -11.69
C LYS A 117 23.07 -21.26 -11.89
N SER A 118 23.46 -20.44 -10.91
CA SER A 118 24.67 -19.62 -10.99
C SER A 118 25.93 -20.41 -10.58
N PRO A 119 26.98 -20.48 -11.43
CA PRO A 119 28.23 -21.11 -11.03
C PRO A 119 28.91 -20.25 -9.96
N LYS A 120 29.19 -20.85 -8.79
CA LYS A 120 29.92 -20.22 -7.69
C LYS A 120 31.33 -19.82 -8.15
N LYS A 121 31.53 -18.60 -8.62
CA LYS A 121 32.87 -18.03 -8.80
C LYS A 121 33.39 -17.58 -7.44
N LEU A 122 34.19 -18.46 -6.82
CA LEU A 122 34.92 -18.17 -5.60
C LEU A 122 36.06 -17.20 -5.93
N PHE A 123 35.86 -15.91 -5.69
CA PHE A 123 36.97 -14.96 -5.65
C PHE A 123 37.50 -14.93 -4.22
N LEU A 124 38.65 -15.57 -4.00
CA LEU A 124 39.50 -15.29 -2.85
C LEU A 124 40.31 -14.02 -3.14
N TYR A 125 40.22 -13.04 -2.26
CA TYR A 125 41.31 -12.13 -1.91
C TYR A 125 41.21 -11.80 -0.42
#